data_AF-A0A1Q3EG20-F1
#
_entry.id   AF-A0A1Q3EG20-F1
#
_cell.length_a   1.000
_cell.length_b   1.000
_cell.length_c   1.000
_cell.angle_alpha   90.00
_cell.angle_beta   90.00
_cell.angle_gamma   90.00
#
_symmetry.space_group_name_H-M   'P 1'
#
loop_
_entity.id
_entity.type
_entity.pdbx_description
1 polymer ?
#
loop_
_entity_poly.entity_id
_entity_poly.type
_entity_poly.pdbx_seq_one_letter_code
_entity_poly.pdbx_strand_id
1 'polypeptide(L)'
;MVEPVARIRPYKTEDEKQVRFLIAKAAMEGLASANMKTILNPVSLSLWVLLTAFLIQYMGWWPKPSDGILAYISLMLPFGSAVVPIILFSDWNNRWYFEDLSQRVLRGPDMVNFQEYYSKYPASGIWILEFADRLIGLIALDASLSERNNPEHKDSEIKTALVRHVFIDEPYRTTGIQKDLIDYAVQSAFTSDPSVVQVKASSSSLREYVQKGLDEAGFKYEGVTETAGLLSLIKNAAESNVQVYDYLDRIPGYNDAWSESCPEILNLVENAPASIPIEVIVDSVDTVLADNESLSGTYKFLRSLMTLISSRSKTSRLILHISALSKLLPLLISTAFSPTLTQLIAHPPVLFTHITTEYMTPPPPLSSDAKFWGIFIPISERGRDAENLVFGQGGDGSGGQDEMVVEVLVRGRSDASGRRKAVERFLEGWDIQKNQPVNLSQMSSLASIYRRKPIVEEAPDPTQNVSFNLHLTPSQLESRARVPLPYVHEAQPAPGAILYDPDSADDIDDDDPDEDLDI
;
A
#
# COMPACT_ATOMS: atom_id res chain seq x y z
N MET A 1 17.62 24.04 -49.79
CA MET A 1 16.93 23.08 -48.91
C MET A 1 17.89 22.80 -47.77
N VAL A 2 17.53 23.15 -46.53
CA VAL A 2 18.36 22.83 -45.35
C VAL A 2 18.19 21.33 -45.12
N GLU A 3 19.29 20.57 -45.14
CA GLU A 3 19.24 19.14 -44.82
C GLU A 3 18.69 18.97 -43.39
N PRO A 4 17.76 18.03 -43.16
CA PRO A 4 17.23 17.81 -41.83
C PRO A 4 18.35 17.28 -40.92
N VAL A 5 18.74 18.09 -39.93
CA VAL A 5 19.80 17.73 -38.98
C VAL A 5 19.17 17.05 -37.77
N ALA A 6 19.68 15.87 -37.42
CA ALA A 6 19.34 15.22 -36.14
C ALA A 6 20.03 15.98 -34.99
N ARG A 7 19.29 16.29 -33.93
CA ARG A 7 19.87 16.94 -32.74
C ARG A 7 19.30 16.35 -31.45
N ILE A 8 20.17 16.23 -30.45
CA ILE A 8 19.78 15.94 -29.07
C ILE A 8 19.72 17.27 -28.33
N ARG A 9 18.62 17.53 -27.63
CA ARG A 9 18.44 18.76 -26.84
C ARG A 9 17.80 18.45 -25.49
N PRO A 10 17.96 19.33 -24.47
CA PRO A 10 17.20 19.19 -23.23
C PRO A 10 15.70 19.36 -23.47
N TYR A 11 14.91 18.73 -22.60
CA TYR A 11 13.48 18.91 -22.50
C TYR A 11 13.05 20.37 -22.36
N LYS A 12 11.91 20.71 -22.95
CA LYS A 12 11.22 21.98 -22.75
C LYS A 12 9.75 21.71 -22.38
N THR A 13 9.13 22.66 -21.69
CA THR A 13 7.71 22.57 -21.28
C THR A 13 6.74 22.43 -22.45
N GLU A 14 7.09 22.92 -23.64
CA GLU A 14 6.29 22.73 -24.87
C GLU A 14 6.17 21.26 -25.30
N ASP A 15 7.12 20.41 -24.90
CA ASP A 15 7.17 19.00 -25.29
C ASP A 15 6.34 18.10 -24.37
N GLU A 16 5.80 18.62 -23.26
CA GLU A 16 5.25 17.85 -22.16
C GLU A 16 4.23 16.79 -22.60
N LYS A 17 3.27 17.19 -23.43
CA LYS A 17 2.23 16.29 -23.93
C LYS A 17 2.81 15.17 -24.80
N GLN A 18 3.79 15.49 -25.65
CA GLN A 18 4.42 14.52 -26.54
C GLN A 18 5.30 13.56 -25.73
N VAL A 19 6.09 14.07 -24.77
CA VAL A 19 6.93 13.26 -23.89
C VAL A 19 6.09 12.28 -23.07
N ARG A 20 4.98 12.72 -22.45
CA ARG A 20 4.06 11.82 -21.73
C ARG A 20 3.53 10.71 -22.64
N PHE A 21 3.14 11.07 -23.87
CA PHE A 21 2.65 10.11 -24.84
C PHE A 21 3.73 9.08 -25.24
N LEU A 22 4.97 9.51 -25.46
CA LEU A 22 6.07 8.63 -25.83
C LEU A 22 6.50 7.72 -24.68
N ILE A 23 6.48 8.21 -23.44
CA ILE A 23 6.71 7.38 -22.25
C ILE A 23 5.63 6.30 -22.13
N ALA A 24 4.35 6.66 -22.28
CA ALA A 24 3.25 5.70 -22.27
C ALA A 24 3.37 4.68 -23.42
N LYS A 25 3.72 5.15 -24.63
CA LYS A 25 3.97 4.30 -25.80
C LYS A 25 5.12 3.32 -25.54
N ALA A 26 6.20 3.77 -24.91
CA ALA A 26 7.35 2.94 -24.56
C ALA A 26 6.99 1.81 -23.58
N ALA A 27 6.13 2.09 -22.62
CA ALA A 27 5.64 1.09 -21.67
C ALA A 27 4.78 0.02 -22.37
N MET A 28 3.92 0.42 -23.31
CA MET A 28 3.03 -0.48 -24.05
C MET A 28 3.70 -1.23 -25.20
N GLU A 29 4.88 -0.79 -25.65
CA GLU A 29 5.54 -1.30 -26.84
C GLU A 29 5.83 -2.82 -26.78
N GLY A 30 6.13 -3.33 -25.58
CA GLY A 30 6.43 -4.73 -25.37
C GLY A 30 5.24 -5.67 -25.62
N LEU A 31 4.00 -5.17 -25.63
CA LEU A 31 2.79 -5.98 -25.79
C LEU A 31 2.75 -6.71 -27.13
N ALA A 32 3.07 -6.02 -28.24
CA ALA A 32 3.06 -6.63 -29.56
C ALA A 32 4.12 -7.74 -29.67
N SER A 33 5.33 -7.49 -29.17
CA SER A 33 6.41 -8.47 -29.09
C SER A 33 6.05 -9.67 -28.21
N ALA A 34 5.40 -9.41 -27.06
CA ALA A 34 4.93 -10.46 -26.16
C ALA A 34 3.86 -11.33 -26.84
N ASN A 35 2.86 -10.72 -27.49
CA ASN A 35 1.83 -11.43 -28.22
C ASN A 35 2.43 -12.30 -29.32
N MET A 36 3.37 -11.76 -30.10
CA MET A 36 4.05 -12.53 -31.16
C MET A 36 4.83 -13.73 -30.57
N LYS A 37 5.57 -13.53 -29.47
CA LYS A 37 6.28 -14.62 -28.78
C LYS A 37 5.32 -15.67 -28.21
N THR A 38 4.17 -15.27 -27.68
CA THR A 38 3.13 -16.19 -27.19
C THR A 38 2.51 -16.99 -28.34
N ILE A 39 2.17 -16.36 -29.46
CA ILE A 39 1.56 -17.02 -30.62
C ILE A 39 2.53 -18.00 -31.28
N LEU A 40 3.80 -17.60 -31.44
CA LEU A 40 4.84 -18.43 -32.05
C LEU A 40 5.43 -19.48 -31.11
N ASN A 41 4.98 -19.53 -29.85
CA ASN A 41 5.39 -20.57 -28.92
C ASN A 41 4.98 -21.96 -29.48
N PRO A 42 5.86 -22.98 -29.46
CA PRO A 42 5.54 -24.31 -29.96
C PRO A 42 4.25 -24.91 -29.40
N VAL A 43 3.89 -24.59 -28.15
CA VAL A 43 2.64 -25.03 -27.51
C VAL A 43 1.44 -24.36 -28.18
N SER A 44 1.48 -23.03 -28.36
CA SER A 44 0.41 -22.28 -29.03
C SER A 44 0.23 -22.71 -30.47
N LEU A 45 1.33 -22.96 -31.20
CA LEU A 45 1.28 -23.50 -32.56
C LEU A 45 0.68 -24.91 -32.60
N SER A 46 1.02 -25.77 -31.63
CA SER A 46 0.43 -27.11 -31.52
C SER A 46 -1.06 -27.05 -31.24
N LEU A 47 -1.47 -26.17 -30.32
CA LEU A 47 -2.88 -25.92 -30.02
C LEU A 47 -3.63 -25.38 -31.24
N TRP A 48 -3.02 -24.47 -32.00
CA TRP A 48 -3.58 -23.93 -33.23
C TRP A 48 -3.85 -25.03 -34.26
N VAL A 49 -2.86 -25.89 -34.51
CA VAL A 49 -3.01 -27.02 -35.45
C VAL A 49 -4.09 -27.99 -34.97
N LEU A 50 -4.12 -28.29 -33.66
CA LEU A 50 -5.12 -29.19 -33.06
C LEU A 50 -6.54 -28.63 -33.19
N LEU A 51 -6.74 -27.35 -32.84
CA LEU A 51 -8.03 -26.67 -32.97
C LEU A 51 -8.49 -26.62 -34.43
N THR A 52 -7.55 -26.37 -35.35
CA THR A 52 -7.85 -26.36 -36.77
C THR A 52 -8.28 -27.74 -37.26
N ALA A 53 -7.56 -28.80 -36.88
CA ALA A 53 -7.91 -30.17 -37.25
C ALA A 53 -9.27 -30.58 -36.69
N PHE A 54 -9.57 -30.22 -35.43
CA PHE A 54 -10.87 -30.44 -34.81
C PHE A 54 -11.99 -29.73 -35.59
N LEU A 55 -11.80 -28.45 -35.93
CA LEU A 55 -12.76 -27.66 -36.68
C LEU A 55 -13.05 -28.26 -38.07
N ILE A 56 -12.01 -28.63 -38.81
CA ILE A 56 -12.15 -29.27 -40.14
C ILE A 56 -12.91 -30.59 -40.02
N GLN A 57 -12.58 -31.42 -39.02
CA GLN A 57 -13.22 -32.70 -38.79
C GLN A 57 -14.71 -32.53 -38.43
N TYR A 58 -15.01 -31.61 -37.50
CA TYR A 58 -16.36 -31.35 -37.04
C TYR A 58 -17.27 -30.81 -38.15
N MET A 59 -16.74 -29.90 -38.98
CA MET A 59 -17.49 -29.29 -40.07
C MET A 59 -17.51 -30.12 -41.36
N GLY A 60 -16.76 -31.23 -41.41
CA GLY A 60 -16.66 -32.09 -42.59
C GLY A 60 -15.98 -31.41 -43.78
N TRP A 61 -15.03 -30.50 -43.52
CA TRP A 61 -14.36 -29.67 -44.53
C TRP A 61 -13.10 -30.31 -45.15
N TRP A 62 -12.90 -31.61 -44.97
CA TRP A 62 -11.81 -32.31 -45.65
C TRP A 62 -12.05 -32.30 -47.17
N PRO A 63 -11.06 -31.92 -47.98
CA PRO A 63 -11.20 -31.92 -49.44
C PRO A 63 -11.43 -33.34 -49.95
N LYS A 64 -12.35 -33.50 -50.90
CA LYS A 64 -12.58 -34.80 -51.52
C LYS A 64 -11.54 -35.05 -52.62
N PRO A 65 -11.14 -36.31 -52.88
CA PRO A 65 -10.19 -36.63 -53.94
C PRO A 65 -10.62 -36.16 -55.35
N SER A 66 -11.92 -35.94 -55.55
CA SER A 66 -12.50 -35.44 -56.80
C SER A 66 -12.22 -33.97 -57.09
N ASP A 67 -11.87 -33.18 -56.08
CA ASP A 67 -11.94 -31.71 -56.16
C ASP A 67 -10.61 -31.07 -56.60
N GLY A 68 -9.58 -31.90 -56.81
CA GLY A 68 -8.25 -31.47 -57.26
C GLY A 68 -7.43 -30.71 -56.21
N ILE A 69 -6.26 -30.20 -56.60
CA ILE A 69 -5.30 -29.56 -55.68
C ILE A 69 -5.84 -28.25 -55.11
N LEU A 70 -6.67 -27.52 -55.86
CA LEU A 70 -7.24 -26.25 -55.40
C LEU A 70 -8.15 -26.41 -54.18
N ALA A 71 -8.75 -27.59 -53.98
CA ALA A 71 -9.56 -27.88 -52.81
C ALA A 71 -8.77 -27.77 -51.50
N TYR A 72 -7.45 -27.98 -51.51
CA TYR A 72 -6.60 -27.82 -50.32
C TYR A 72 -6.42 -26.36 -49.91
N ILE A 73 -6.62 -25.39 -50.82
CA ILE A 73 -6.60 -23.96 -50.46
C ILE A 73 -7.77 -23.63 -49.52
N SER A 74 -8.89 -24.35 -49.61
CA SER A 74 -10.04 -24.15 -48.72
C SER A 74 -9.69 -24.38 -47.24
N LEU A 75 -8.64 -25.16 -46.94
CA LEU A 75 -8.16 -25.39 -45.57
C LEU A 75 -7.48 -24.16 -44.95
N MET A 76 -7.10 -23.16 -45.74
CA MET A 76 -6.58 -21.88 -45.23
C MET A 76 -7.60 -21.12 -44.40
N LEU A 77 -8.89 -21.21 -44.74
CA LEU A 77 -9.94 -20.49 -44.03
C LEU A 77 -10.16 -21.05 -42.60
N PRO A 78 -10.29 -22.38 -42.40
CA PRO A 78 -10.27 -22.98 -41.06
C PRO A 78 -9.01 -22.62 -40.28
N PHE A 79 -7.82 -22.68 -40.90
CA PHE A 79 -6.56 -22.28 -40.27
C PHE A 79 -6.58 -20.83 -39.80
N GLY A 80 -7.02 -19.90 -40.65
CA GLY A 80 -7.16 -18.49 -40.30
C GLY A 80 -8.21 -18.23 -39.23
N SER A 81 -9.33 -18.97 -39.23
CA SER A 81 -10.36 -18.80 -38.20
C SER A 81 -9.92 -19.33 -36.83
N ALA A 82 -9.19 -20.44 -36.79
CA ALA A 82 -8.74 -21.08 -35.56
C ALA A 82 -7.62 -20.31 -34.84
N VAL A 83 -6.87 -19.44 -35.54
CA VAL A 83 -5.84 -18.60 -34.90
C VAL A 83 -6.44 -17.40 -34.17
N VAL A 84 -7.63 -16.93 -34.57
CA VAL A 84 -8.24 -15.72 -33.99
C VAL A 84 -8.46 -15.84 -32.48
N PRO A 85 -9.05 -16.93 -31.93
CA PRO A 85 -9.16 -17.11 -30.48
C PRO A 85 -7.80 -17.10 -29.77
N ILE A 86 -6.75 -17.65 -30.39
CA ILE A 86 -5.40 -17.69 -29.81
C ILE A 86 -4.78 -16.30 -29.77
N ILE A 87 -4.95 -15.50 -30.83
CA ILE A 87 -4.50 -14.10 -30.88
C ILE A 87 -5.24 -13.29 -29.81
N LEU A 88 -6.57 -13.40 -29.73
CA LEU A 88 -7.38 -12.69 -28.75
C LEU A 88 -7.01 -13.10 -27.31
N PHE A 89 -6.82 -14.38 -27.05
CA PHE A 89 -6.40 -14.88 -25.75
C PHE A 89 -5.00 -14.39 -25.37
N SER A 90 -4.05 -14.42 -26.32
CA SER A 90 -2.68 -13.95 -26.10
C SER A 90 -2.66 -12.46 -25.75
N ASP A 91 -3.42 -11.66 -26.51
CA ASP A 91 -3.54 -10.22 -26.26
C ASP A 91 -4.23 -9.94 -24.93
N TRP A 92 -5.36 -10.59 -24.65
CA TRP A 92 -6.09 -10.46 -23.37
C TRP A 92 -5.18 -10.77 -22.18
N ASN A 93 -4.43 -11.86 -22.24
CA ASN A 93 -3.58 -12.31 -21.15
C ASN A 93 -2.37 -11.37 -20.92
N ASN A 94 -1.73 -10.89 -21.99
CA ASN A 94 -0.57 -10.03 -21.87
C ASN A 94 -0.93 -8.58 -21.54
N ARG A 95 -2.09 -8.09 -22.00
CA ARG A 95 -2.50 -6.69 -21.90
C ARG A 95 -2.52 -6.15 -20.47
N TRP A 96 -3.03 -6.92 -19.50
CA TRP A 96 -3.10 -6.50 -18.10
C TRP A 96 -1.75 -6.06 -17.54
N TYR A 97 -0.68 -6.80 -17.82
CA TYR A 97 0.67 -6.47 -17.36
C TYR A 97 1.16 -5.15 -17.95
N PHE A 98 0.94 -4.92 -19.25
CA PHE A 98 1.40 -3.69 -19.91
C PHE A 98 0.53 -2.47 -19.56
N GLU A 99 -0.77 -2.67 -19.35
CA GLU A 99 -1.65 -1.62 -18.82
C GLU A 99 -1.23 -1.21 -17.41
N ASP A 100 -0.98 -2.18 -16.53
CA ASP A 100 -0.46 -1.91 -15.18
C ASP A 100 0.92 -1.23 -15.24
N LEU A 101 1.84 -1.72 -16.06
CA LEU A 101 3.16 -1.09 -16.26
C LEU A 101 3.03 0.35 -16.75
N SER A 102 2.16 0.59 -17.73
CA SER A 102 1.88 1.94 -18.25
C SER A 102 1.29 2.84 -17.17
N GLN A 103 0.34 2.34 -16.37
CA GLN A 103 -0.24 3.10 -15.25
C GLN A 103 0.81 3.39 -14.17
N ARG A 104 1.62 2.42 -13.77
CA ARG A 104 2.72 2.60 -12.80
C ARG A 104 3.72 3.64 -13.28
N VAL A 105 4.12 3.57 -14.55
CA VAL A 105 5.02 4.54 -15.18
C VAL A 105 4.38 5.94 -15.21
N LEU A 106 3.12 6.06 -15.65
CA LEU A 106 2.41 7.34 -15.76
C LEU A 106 2.08 7.98 -14.40
N ARG A 107 1.95 7.17 -13.34
CA ARG A 107 1.76 7.62 -11.95
C ARG A 107 3.08 7.87 -11.22
N GLY A 108 4.22 7.70 -11.90
CA GLY A 108 5.54 7.96 -11.34
C GLY A 108 5.67 9.40 -10.84
N PRO A 109 6.47 9.65 -9.78
CA PRO A 109 6.66 10.99 -9.23
C PRO A 109 7.31 11.96 -10.22
N ASP A 110 7.99 11.44 -11.23
CA ASP A 110 8.60 12.19 -12.32
C ASP A 110 7.61 12.67 -13.39
N MET A 111 6.40 12.10 -13.42
CA MET A 111 5.34 12.44 -14.37
C MET A 111 4.48 13.64 -13.96
N VAL A 112 4.62 14.12 -12.72
CA VAL A 112 3.89 15.30 -12.22
C VAL A 112 4.43 16.57 -12.89
N ASN A 113 5.75 16.78 -12.80
CA ASN A 113 6.45 17.90 -13.40
C ASN A 113 7.87 17.46 -13.79
N PHE A 114 8.09 17.18 -15.08
CA PHE A 114 9.39 16.70 -15.57
C PHE A 114 10.52 17.68 -15.28
N GLN A 115 10.29 18.97 -15.53
CA GLN A 115 11.35 19.97 -15.39
C GLN A 115 11.78 20.09 -13.93
N GLU A 116 10.82 20.18 -13.02
CA GLU A 116 11.11 20.24 -11.58
C GLU A 116 11.77 18.95 -11.09
N TYR A 117 11.27 17.79 -11.50
CA TYR A 117 11.79 16.50 -11.04
C TYR A 117 13.23 16.26 -11.48
N TYR A 118 13.52 16.39 -12.77
CA TYR A 118 14.84 16.10 -13.33
C TYR A 118 15.85 17.24 -13.09
N SER A 119 15.44 18.42 -12.61
CA SER A 119 16.36 19.49 -12.21
C SER A 119 16.82 19.40 -10.75
N LYS A 120 16.31 18.43 -9.96
CA LYS A 120 16.65 18.30 -8.53
C LYS A 120 18.12 18.00 -8.29
N TYR A 121 18.75 17.24 -9.18
CA TYR A 121 20.14 16.83 -9.07
C TYR A 121 20.90 17.18 -10.35
N PRO A 122 22.17 17.63 -10.28
CA PRO A 122 22.94 18.02 -11.45
C PRO A 122 23.11 16.89 -12.49
N ALA A 123 23.20 15.65 -12.02
CA ALA A 123 23.32 14.48 -12.89
C ALA A 123 21.98 13.97 -13.45
N SER A 124 20.83 14.46 -12.96
CA SER A 124 19.52 14.12 -13.50
C SER A 124 19.24 14.94 -14.77
N GLY A 125 18.49 14.34 -15.70
CA GLY A 125 18.14 15.04 -16.93
C GLY A 125 17.16 14.27 -17.80
N ILE A 126 16.47 15.02 -18.66
CA ILE A 126 15.63 14.47 -19.72
C ILE A 126 16.03 15.12 -21.04
N TRP A 127 16.36 14.27 -22.01
CA TRP A 127 16.84 14.67 -23.32
C TRP A 127 15.94 14.13 -24.41
N ILE A 128 15.76 14.96 -25.42
CA ILE A 128 14.90 14.73 -26.55
C ILE A 128 15.76 14.62 -27.80
N LEU A 129 15.50 13.58 -28.58
CA LEU A 129 16.06 13.38 -29.89
C LEU A 129 15.08 13.89 -30.95
N GLU A 130 15.51 14.87 -31.73
CA GLU A 130 14.73 15.49 -32.80
C GLU A 130 15.34 15.23 -34.17
N PHE A 131 14.47 15.03 -35.16
CA PHE A 131 14.82 14.98 -36.57
C PHE A 131 13.76 15.72 -37.39
N ALA A 132 14.18 16.68 -38.23
CA ALA A 132 13.28 17.51 -39.03
C ALA A 132 12.15 18.16 -38.20
N ASP A 133 12.50 18.73 -37.04
CA ASP A 133 11.57 19.35 -36.07
C ASP A 133 10.48 18.39 -35.53
N ARG A 134 10.72 17.09 -35.60
CA ARG A 134 9.88 16.06 -34.97
C ARG A 134 10.61 15.36 -33.85
N LEU A 135 9.90 15.13 -32.76
CA LEU A 135 10.35 14.32 -31.64
C LEU A 135 10.37 12.84 -32.07
N ILE A 136 11.56 12.25 -32.17
CA ILE A 136 11.73 10.85 -32.60
C ILE A 136 12.26 9.94 -31.49
N GLY A 137 12.75 10.50 -30.38
CA GLY A 137 13.16 9.72 -29.22
C GLY A 137 13.35 10.55 -27.96
N LEU A 138 13.44 9.87 -26.82
CA LEU A 138 13.73 10.49 -25.53
C LEU A 138 14.51 9.55 -24.63
N ILE A 139 15.26 10.13 -23.71
CA ILE A 139 15.88 9.42 -22.59
C ILE A 139 15.78 10.28 -21.34
N ALA A 140 15.44 9.65 -20.22
CA ALA A 140 15.35 10.30 -18.92
C ALA A 140 16.20 9.53 -17.89
N LEU A 141 17.05 10.25 -17.18
CA LEU A 141 18.01 9.73 -16.22
C LEU A 141 17.84 10.45 -14.89
N ASP A 142 17.75 9.67 -13.82
CA ASP A 142 17.46 10.10 -12.45
C ASP A 142 18.59 9.70 -11.49
N ALA A 143 19.25 10.70 -10.89
CA ALA A 143 20.30 10.53 -9.88
C ALA A 143 19.77 10.57 -8.42
N SER A 144 18.45 10.73 -8.20
CA SER A 144 17.84 10.85 -6.86
C SER A 144 17.87 9.56 -6.03
N LEU A 145 18.13 8.41 -6.66
CA LEU A 145 18.19 7.09 -6.00
C LEU A 145 19.42 6.91 -5.09
N SER A 146 20.28 7.92 -5.00
CA SER A 146 21.39 8.02 -4.06
C SER A 146 20.97 7.85 -2.58
N GLU A 147 19.69 8.02 -2.23
CA GLU A 147 19.20 7.97 -0.83
C GLU A 147 18.31 6.76 -0.49
N ARG A 148 17.95 5.88 -1.43
CA ARG A 148 16.77 4.99 -1.24
C ARG A 148 17.01 3.50 -1.01
N ASN A 149 18.21 2.95 -1.20
CA ASN A 149 18.41 1.50 -1.10
C ASN A 149 19.37 1.10 0.03
N ASN A 150 18.82 0.38 1.02
CA ASN A 150 19.43 -0.37 2.14
C ASN A 150 19.88 0.37 3.41
N PRO A 151 19.10 0.30 4.52
CA PRO A 151 19.57 0.66 5.86
C PRO A 151 20.54 -0.37 6.49
N GLU A 152 20.83 -1.51 5.83
CA GLU A 152 21.62 -2.60 6.42
C GLU A 152 23.10 -2.68 6.01
N HIS A 153 23.57 -1.85 5.06
CA HIS A 153 24.99 -1.78 4.72
C HIS A 153 25.53 -0.37 4.86
N LYS A 154 26.24 -0.13 5.96
CA LYS A 154 26.89 1.13 6.36
C LYS A 154 28.17 1.45 5.59
N ASP A 155 28.47 0.73 4.50
CA ASP A 155 29.73 0.89 3.76
C ASP A 155 29.50 1.50 2.37
N SER A 156 29.98 2.73 2.24
CA SER A 156 30.26 3.51 1.02
C SER A 156 29.09 3.99 0.14
N GLU A 157 29.00 5.32 0.04
CA GLU A 157 28.13 6.14 -0.83
C GLU A 157 28.33 5.82 -2.33
N ILE A 158 27.89 4.67 -2.83
CA ILE A 158 27.86 4.44 -4.29
C ILE A 158 26.67 5.20 -4.88
N LYS A 159 26.88 6.47 -5.23
CA LYS A 159 25.85 7.26 -5.91
C LYS A 159 25.61 6.67 -7.30
N THR A 160 24.38 6.21 -7.47
CA THR A 160 23.94 5.48 -8.64
C THR A 160 22.85 6.29 -9.34
N ALA A 161 23.03 6.55 -10.63
CA ALA A 161 22.00 7.11 -11.47
C ALA A 161 21.19 6.00 -12.17
N LEU A 162 19.89 6.20 -12.38
CA LEU A 162 19.00 5.25 -13.03
C LEU A 162 18.44 5.84 -14.33
N VAL A 163 18.56 5.13 -15.43
CA VAL A 163 17.81 5.41 -16.65
C VAL A 163 16.37 4.95 -16.45
N ARG A 164 15.44 5.91 -16.34
CA ARG A 164 14.01 5.64 -16.11
C ARG A 164 13.26 5.36 -17.39
N HIS A 165 13.44 6.24 -18.39
CA HIS A 165 12.72 6.17 -19.65
C HIS A 165 13.69 6.18 -20.81
N VAL A 166 13.46 5.32 -21.78
CA VAL A 166 14.13 5.32 -23.08
C VAL A 166 13.06 5.06 -24.11
N PHE A 167 13.03 5.82 -25.20
CA PHE A 167 12.14 5.54 -26.33
C PHE A 167 12.75 6.06 -27.62
N ILE A 168 12.60 5.29 -28.69
CA ILE A 168 12.95 5.71 -30.06
C ILE A 168 11.88 5.19 -31.00
N ASP A 169 11.46 6.05 -31.91
CA ASP A 169 10.43 5.73 -32.88
C ASP A 169 10.92 4.69 -33.90
N GLU A 170 10.03 3.78 -34.26
CA GLU A 170 10.35 2.54 -34.98
C GLU A 170 11.16 2.72 -36.27
N PRO A 171 10.85 3.70 -37.15
CA PRO A 171 11.59 3.89 -38.39
C PRO A 171 13.08 4.22 -38.22
N TYR A 172 13.47 4.73 -37.04
CA TYR A 172 14.83 5.23 -36.79
C TYR A 172 15.71 4.26 -36.00
N ARG A 173 15.19 3.11 -35.56
CA ARG A 173 15.95 2.17 -34.70
C ARG A 173 17.08 1.44 -35.42
N THR A 174 16.97 1.32 -36.74
CA THR A 174 17.96 0.65 -37.58
C THR A 174 19.23 1.47 -37.77
N THR A 175 19.19 2.77 -37.50
CA THR A 175 20.32 3.69 -37.68
C THR A 175 21.35 3.61 -36.56
N GLY A 176 21.01 3.00 -35.42
CA GLY A 176 21.89 2.93 -34.25
C GLY A 176 21.79 4.15 -33.32
N ILE A 177 20.90 5.10 -33.60
CA ILE A 177 20.79 6.38 -32.87
C ILE A 177 20.45 6.22 -31.36
N GLN A 178 19.99 5.04 -30.95
CA GLN A 178 19.87 4.65 -29.54
C GLN A 178 21.16 4.80 -28.77
N LYS A 179 22.29 4.40 -29.36
CA LYS A 179 23.58 4.46 -28.71
C LYS A 179 23.94 5.92 -28.45
N ASP A 180 23.86 6.77 -29.48
CA ASP A 180 24.20 8.19 -29.37
C ASP A 180 23.37 8.89 -28.28
N LEU A 181 22.08 8.54 -28.18
CA LEU A 181 21.18 9.08 -27.16
C LEU A 181 21.55 8.61 -25.74
N ILE A 182 21.88 7.33 -25.58
CA ILE A 182 22.32 6.75 -24.30
C ILE A 182 23.68 7.33 -23.88
N ASP A 183 24.66 7.33 -24.79
CA ASP A 183 26.00 7.87 -24.57
C ASP A 183 25.94 9.35 -24.17
N TYR A 184 25.10 10.14 -24.84
CA TYR A 184 24.91 11.55 -24.49
C TYR A 184 24.35 11.74 -23.08
N ALA A 185 23.34 10.96 -22.69
CA ALA A 185 22.73 11.04 -21.36
C ALA A 185 23.71 10.60 -20.26
N VAL A 186 24.43 9.50 -20.49
CA VAL A 186 25.43 8.95 -19.56
C VAL A 186 26.60 9.93 -19.40
N GLN A 187 27.13 10.46 -20.51
CA GLN A 187 28.20 11.45 -20.47
C GLN A 187 27.76 12.73 -19.76
N SER A 188 26.52 13.18 -20.00
CA SER A 188 25.96 14.34 -19.30
C SER A 188 25.89 14.11 -17.80
N ALA A 189 25.45 12.92 -17.35
CA ALA A 189 25.37 12.59 -15.93
C ALA A 189 26.75 12.60 -15.25
N PHE A 190 27.74 11.92 -15.84
CA PHE A 190 29.11 11.87 -15.28
C PHE A 190 29.84 13.22 -15.34
N THR A 191 29.53 14.06 -16.34
CA THR A 191 30.15 15.39 -16.46
C THR A 191 29.54 16.38 -15.46
N SER A 192 28.23 16.31 -15.22
CA SER A 192 27.53 17.22 -14.32
C SER A 192 27.78 16.96 -12.84
N ASP A 193 27.97 15.69 -12.44
CA ASP A 193 28.27 15.33 -11.05
C ASP A 193 29.39 14.27 -10.97
N PRO A 194 30.60 14.64 -10.53
CA PRO A 194 31.71 13.71 -10.36
C PRO A 194 31.47 12.61 -9.32
N SER A 195 30.45 12.77 -8.48
CA SER A 195 30.15 11.82 -7.41
C SER A 195 29.34 10.62 -7.88
N VAL A 196 28.75 10.66 -9.08
CA VAL A 196 28.07 9.50 -9.68
C VAL A 196 29.12 8.48 -10.11
N VAL A 197 29.05 7.28 -9.52
CA VAL A 197 30.01 6.19 -9.78
C VAL A 197 29.51 5.24 -10.85
N GLN A 198 28.19 5.04 -10.92
CA GLN A 198 27.58 4.08 -11.84
C GLN A 198 26.21 4.55 -12.35
N VAL A 199 25.87 4.12 -13.56
CA VAL A 199 24.55 4.29 -14.16
C VAL A 199 23.92 2.90 -14.36
N LYS A 200 22.70 2.72 -13.87
CA LYS A 200 21.90 1.51 -14.05
C LYS A 200 20.77 1.79 -15.03
N ALA A 201 20.37 0.77 -15.77
CA ALA A 201 19.25 0.83 -16.69
C ALA A 201 18.48 -0.49 -16.65
N SER A 202 17.15 -0.40 -16.68
CA SER A 202 16.28 -1.57 -16.83
C SER A 202 15.98 -1.79 -18.31
N SER A 203 16.11 -3.03 -18.77
CA SER A 203 15.76 -3.43 -20.13
C SER A 203 14.94 -4.71 -20.13
N SER A 204 14.26 -4.98 -21.24
CA SER A 204 13.45 -6.17 -21.43
C SER A 204 13.79 -6.82 -22.76
N SER A 205 13.77 -8.15 -22.80
CA SER A 205 13.91 -8.94 -24.04
C SER A 205 12.77 -8.69 -25.04
N LEU A 206 11.73 -7.95 -24.64
CA LEU A 206 10.64 -7.51 -25.51
C LEU A 206 10.95 -6.19 -26.25
N ARG A 207 12.03 -5.50 -25.84
CA ARG A 207 12.49 -4.21 -26.38
C ARG A 207 13.96 -4.31 -26.81
N GLU A 208 14.22 -5.20 -27.78
CA GLU A 208 15.57 -5.55 -28.22
C GLU A 208 16.44 -4.36 -28.64
N TYR A 209 15.84 -3.30 -29.21
CA TYR A 209 16.59 -2.09 -29.60
C TYR A 209 17.20 -1.34 -28.40
N VAL A 210 16.52 -1.33 -27.25
CA VAL A 210 17.03 -0.69 -26.03
C VAL A 210 18.17 -1.53 -25.47
N GLN A 211 17.98 -2.86 -25.41
CA GLN A 211 19.03 -3.78 -24.96
C GLN A 211 20.29 -3.64 -25.82
N LYS A 212 20.14 -3.67 -27.15
CA LYS A 212 21.24 -3.46 -28.09
C LYS A 212 21.93 -2.11 -27.88
N GLY A 213 21.16 -1.03 -27.68
CA GLY A 213 21.72 0.29 -27.40
C GLY A 213 22.52 0.34 -26.09
N LEU A 214 22.04 -0.31 -25.04
CA LEU A 214 22.74 -0.42 -23.75
C LEU A 214 24.02 -1.25 -23.87
N ASP A 215 23.95 -2.40 -24.55
CA ASP A 215 25.11 -3.27 -24.78
C ASP A 215 26.21 -2.53 -25.58
N GLU A 216 25.83 -1.78 -26.62
CA GLU A 216 26.74 -0.98 -27.44
C GLU A 216 27.30 0.25 -26.71
N ALA A 217 26.59 0.77 -25.69
CA ALA A 217 27.04 1.81 -24.77
C ALA A 217 27.90 1.26 -23.61
N GLY A 218 28.11 -0.06 -23.55
CA GLY A 218 29.00 -0.71 -22.58
C GLY A 218 28.36 -1.09 -21.25
N PHE A 219 27.02 -1.10 -21.16
CA PHE A 219 26.33 -1.63 -19.98
C PHE A 219 26.59 -3.12 -19.84
N LYS A 220 26.72 -3.58 -18.59
CA LYS A 220 26.89 -5.00 -18.26
C LYS A 220 25.64 -5.52 -17.58
N TYR A 221 25.29 -6.76 -17.90
CA TYR A 221 24.17 -7.44 -17.28
C TYR A 221 24.45 -7.69 -15.79
N GLU A 222 23.59 -7.17 -14.92
CA GLU A 222 23.68 -7.31 -13.45
C GLU A 222 22.73 -8.39 -12.92
N GLY A 223 21.53 -8.53 -13.48
CA GLY A 223 20.53 -9.53 -13.05
C GLY A 223 19.14 -9.32 -13.67
N VAL A 224 18.21 -10.25 -13.40
CA VAL A 224 16.79 -10.10 -13.76
C VAL A 224 16.07 -9.42 -12.60
N THR A 225 15.40 -8.31 -12.87
CA THR A 225 14.59 -7.58 -11.87
C THR A 225 13.16 -8.10 -11.80
N GLU A 226 12.51 -8.32 -12.95
CA GLU A 226 11.14 -8.80 -13.02
C GLU A 226 10.94 -9.74 -14.23
N THR A 227 10.07 -10.74 -14.08
CA THR A 227 9.60 -11.58 -15.17
C THR A 227 8.20 -11.11 -15.59
N ALA A 228 7.90 -11.03 -16.88
CA ALA A 228 6.59 -10.59 -17.38
C ALA A 228 5.68 -11.79 -17.77
N GLY A 229 4.35 -11.62 -17.69
CA GLY A 229 3.35 -12.58 -18.16
C GLY A 229 2.98 -13.70 -17.17
N LEU A 230 2.40 -14.81 -17.65
CA LEU A 230 1.95 -15.94 -16.83
C LEU A 230 3.08 -16.56 -15.97
N LEU A 231 4.32 -16.51 -16.47
CA LEU A 231 5.50 -16.92 -15.71
C LEU A 231 5.80 -15.99 -14.54
N SER A 232 5.40 -14.72 -14.58
CA SER A 232 5.45 -13.80 -13.42
C SER A 232 4.52 -14.27 -12.31
N LEU A 233 3.29 -14.66 -12.65
CA LEU A 233 2.33 -15.20 -11.67
C LEU A 233 2.86 -16.49 -11.03
N ILE A 234 3.46 -17.38 -11.82
CA ILE A 234 4.01 -18.65 -11.33
C ILE A 234 5.32 -18.43 -10.54
N LYS A 235 6.16 -17.47 -10.94
CA LYS A 235 7.49 -17.22 -10.33
C LYS A 235 7.43 -16.27 -9.14
N ASN A 236 6.53 -15.29 -9.12
CA ASN A 236 6.26 -14.46 -7.93
C ASN A 236 5.64 -15.29 -6.80
N ALA A 237 4.87 -16.33 -7.13
CA ALA A 237 4.43 -17.33 -6.15
C ALA A 237 5.57 -18.23 -5.62
N ALA A 238 6.70 -18.30 -6.34
CA ALA A 238 7.86 -19.12 -5.96
C ALA A 238 9.02 -18.32 -5.31
N GLU A 239 9.10 -17.00 -5.54
CA GLU A 239 10.15 -16.11 -5.00
C GLU A 239 9.69 -15.28 -3.80
N SER A 240 8.39 -15.25 -3.49
CA SER A 240 7.89 -14.69 -2.24
C SER A 240 7.76 -15.78 -1.17
N ASN A 241 8.18 -15.49 0.08
CA ASN A 241 7.83 -16.30 1.25
C ASN A 241 6.31 -16.28 1.55
N VAL A 242 5.48 -15.88 0.58
CA VAL A 242 4.04 -15.67 0.71
C VAL A 242 3.35 -16.63 -0.25
N GLN A 243 2.59 -17.56 0.32
CA GLN A 243 1.75 -18.47 -0.46
C GLN A 243 0.32 -17.91 -0.45
N VAL A 244 -0.22 -17.62 -1.63
CA VAL A 244 -1.59 -17.13 -1.80
C VAL A 244 -2.49 -18.29 -2.21
N TYR A 245 -3.55 -18.53 -1.45
CA TYR A 245 -4.57 -19.53 -1.73
C TYR A 245 -5.87 -18.82 -2.08
N ASP A 246 -6.28 -18.91 -3.34
CA ASP A 246 -7.48 -18.26 -3.86
C ASP A 246 -8.69 -19.19 -3.73
N TYR A 247 -9.73 -18.70 -3.05
CA TYR A 247 -10.99 -19.41 -2.82
C TYR A 247 -12.21 -18.71 -3.46
N LEU A 248 -12.00 -17.68 -4.29
CA LEU A 248 -13.09 -16.91 -4.91
C LEU A 248 -14.00 -17.77 -5.81
N ASP A 249 -13.45 -18.83 -6.41
CA ASP A 249 -14.23 -19.77 -7.22
C ASP A 249 -15.05 -20.78 -6.38
N ARG A 250 -14.97 -20.74 -5.05
CA ARG A 250 -15.56 -21.74 -4.15
C ARG A 250 -16.65 -21.16 -3.24
N ILE A 251 -17.30 -20.08 -3.67
CA ILE A 251 -18.39 -19.45 -2.96
C ILE A 251 -19.68 -20.28 -3.15
N PRO A 252 -20.39 -20.68 -2.07
CA PRO A 252 -21.64 -21.40 -2.17
C PRO A 252 -22.64 -20.69 -3.10
N GLY A 253 -23.18 -21.40 -4.08
CA GLY A 253 -24.20 -20.88 -5.00
C GLY A 253 -23.67 -20.09 -6.22
N TYR A 254 -22.36 -19.87 -6.34
CA TYR A 254 -21.74 -19.25 -7.52
C TYR A 254 -21.17 -20.27 -8.52
N ASN A 255 -20.62 -21.39 -8.03
CA ASN A 255 -20.04 -22.46 -8.86
C ASN A 255 -20.48 -23.85 -8.37
N ASP A 256 -20.65 -24.79 -9.31
CA ASP A 256 -21.05 -26.19 -9.02
C ASP A 256 -19.96 -27.02 -8.31
N ALA A 257 -18.72 -26.53 -8.29
CA ALA A 257 -17.55 -27.18 -7.69
C ALA A 257 -17.27 -26.72 -6.24
N TRP A 258 -18.33 -26.49 -5.46
CA TRP A 258 -18.18 -26.05 -4.08
C TRP A 258 -17.52 -27.12 -3.19
N SER A 259 -16.59 -26.68 -2.34
CA SER A 259 -15.92 -27.51 -1.33
C SER A 259 -15.73 -26.71 -0.04
N GLU A 260 -15.83 -27.35 1.11
CA GLU A 260 -15.55 -26.70 2.40
C GLU A 260 -14.10 -26.19 2.47
N SER A 261 -13.93 -24.87 2.55
CA SER A 261 -12.62 -24.20 2.60
C SER A 261 -11.94 -24.31 3.97
N CYS A 262 -12.72 -24.31 5.06
CA CYS A 262 -12.18 -24.29 6.43
C CYS A 262 -11.29 -25.52 6.77
N PRO A 263 -11.68 -26.77 6.46
CA PRO A 263 -10.82 -27.93 6.71
C PRO A 263 -9.54 -27.91 5.88
N GLU A 264 -9.60 -27.43 4.64
CA GLU A 264 -8.43 -27.31 3.77
C GLU A 264 -7.44 -26.29 4.32
N ILE A 265 -7.90 -25.12 4.76
CA ILE A 265 -7.05 -24.10 5.38
C ILE A 265 -6.37 -24.66 6.64
N LEU A 266 -7.09 -25.39 7.49
CA LEU A 266 -6.50 -26.04 8.66
C LEU A 266 -5.42 -27.06 8.26
N ASN A 267 -5.69 -27.90 7.27
CA ASN A 267 -4.72 -28.88 6.76
C ASN A 267 -3.48 -28.21 6.15
N LEU A 268 -3.64 -27.11 5.40
CA LEU A 268 -2.53 -26.35 4.83
C LEU A 268 -1.63 -25.81 5.95
N VAL A 269 -2.25 -25.19 6.95
CA VAL A 269 -1.51 -24.67 8.09
C VAL A 269 -0.90 -25.80 8.91
N GLU A 270 -1.55 -26.93 9.11
CA GLU A 270 -0.97 -28.08 9.83
C GLU A 270 0.24 -28.68 9.11
N ASN A 271 0.18 -28.81 7.78
CA ASN A 271 1.25 -29.38 6.95
C ASN A 271 2.44 -28.43 6.73
N ALA A 272 2.32 -27.14 7.07
CA ALA A 272 3.42 -26.20 6.95
C ALA A 272 4.60 -26.58 7.88
N PRO A 273 5.88 -26.39 7.46
CA PRO A 273 7.04 -26.79 8.26
C PRO A 273 7.02 -26.22 9.68
N ALA A 274 7.01 -27.10 10.70
CA ALA A 274 6.92 -26.69 12.11
C ALA A 274 8.15 -25.92 12.63
N SER A 275 9.27 -25.97 11.92
CA SER A 275 10.52 -25.29 12.26
C SER A 275 10.54 -23.80 11.90
N ILE A 276 9.60 -23.33 11.07
CA ILE A 276 9.60 -21.97 10.53
C ILE A 276 8.40 -21.20 11.13
N PRO A 277 8.59 -19.94 11.56
CA PRO A 277 7.45 -19.10 11.95
C PRO A 277 6.59 -18.78 10.74
N ILE A 278 5.28 -18.78 10.95
CA ILE A 278 4.32 -18.52 9.88
C ILE A 278 3.45 -17.32 10.20
N GLU A 279 3.12 -16.55 9.17
CA GLU A 279 2.10 -15.51 9.24
C GLU A 279 0.93 -15.97 8.37
N VAL A 280 -0.23 -16.15 8.98
CA VAL A 280 -1.46 -16.53 8.27
C VAL A 280 -2.33 -15.30 8.18
N ILE A 281 -2.67 -14.89 6.95
CA ILE A 281 -3.52 -13.74 6.67
C ILE A 281 -4.85 -14.26 6.13
N VAL A 282 -5.95 -13.86 6.75
CA VAL A 282 -7.32 -14.05 6.24
C VAL A 282 -7.84 -12.68 5.85
N ASP A 283 -8.03 -12.48 4.54
CA ASP A 283 -8.41 -11.22 3.90
C ASP A 283 -9.88 -10.83 4.13
N SER A 284 -10.77 -11.80 4.35
CA SER A 284 -12.16 -11.54 4.71
C SER A 284 -12.74 -12.63 5.61
N VAL A 285 -12.73 -12.37 6.92
CA VAL A 285 -13.38 -13.26 7.90
C VAL A 285 -14.90 -13.28 7.74
N ASP A 286 -15.49 -12.17 7.26
CA ASP A 286 -16.93 -12.07 7.02
C ASP A 286 -17.39 -12.98 5.88
N THR A 287 -16.57 -13.17 4.85
CA THR A 287 -16.84 -14.13 3.77
C THR A 287 -16.83 -15.55 4.33
N VAL A 288 -15.85 -15.91 5.15
CA VAL A 288 -15.81 -17.23 5.82
C VAL A 288 -17.05 -17.45 6.69
N LEU A 289 -17.51 -16.41 7.39
CA LEU A 289 -18.74 -16.48 8.18
C LEU A 289 -19.98 -16.70 7.30
N ALA A 290 -20.06 -16.00 6.17
CA ALA A 290 -21.15 -16.14 5.22
C ALA A 290 -21.18 -17.56 4.62
N ASP A 291 -20.03 -18.07 4.19
CA ASP A 291 -19.90 -19.39 3.56
C ASP A 291 -20.24 -20.54 4.52
N ASN A 292 -19.87 -20.41 5.79
CA ASN A 292 -20.12 -21.42 6.81
C ASN A 292 -21.54 -21.32 7.43
N GLU A 293 -22.25 -20.21 7.16
CA GLU A 293 -23.58 -19.87 7.70
C GLU A 293 -23.71 -20.01 9.24
N SER A 294 -22.59 -20.04 9.96
CA SER A 294 -22.53 -20.37 11.39
C SER A 294 -21.51 -19.53 12.13
N LEU A 295 -22.00 -18.65 13.01
CA LEU A 295 -21.15 -17.84 13.89
C LEU A 295 -20.26 -18.72 14.78
N SER A 296 -20.87 -19.75 15.39
CA SER A 296 -20.15 -20.67 16.28
C SER A 296 -19.17 -21.57 15.52
N GLY A 297 -19.52 -21.99 14.30
CA GLY A 297 -18.64 -22.78 13.43
C GLY A 297 -17.40 -21.98 13.04
N THR A 298 -17.60 -20.74 12.61
CA THR A 298 -16.51 -19.85 12.17
C THR A 298 -15.61 -19.47 13.33
N TYR A 299 -16.18 -19.15 14.49
CA TYR A 299 -15.39 -18.91 15.71
C TYR A 299 -14.55 -20.14 16.11
N LYS A 300 -15.12 -21.35 16.06
CA LYS A 300 -14.39 -22.59 16.34
C LYS A 300 -13.26 -22.81 15.34
N PHE A 301 -13.50 -22.59 14.05
CA PHE A 301 -12.49 -22.66 13.01
C PHE A 301 -11.32 -21.70 13.28
N LEU A 302 -11.59 -20.41 13.49
CA LEU A 302 -10.56 -19.41 13.77
C LEU A 302 -9.79 -19.74 15.06
N ARG A 303 -10.46 -20.29 16.07
CA ARG A 303 -9.81 -20.72 17.31
C ARG A 303 -8.91 -21.94 17.10
N SER A 304 -9.33 -22.90 16.29
CA SER A 304 -8.49 -24.04 15.90
C SER A 304 -7.26 -23.55 15.12
N LEU A 305 -7.45 -22.64 14.18
CA LEU A 305 -6.38 -22.01 13.41
C LEU A 305 -5.38 -21.28 14.32
N MET A 306 -5.87 -20.46 15.24
CA MET A 306 -5.03 -19.77 16.24
C MET A 306 -4.28 -20.78 17.14
N THR A 307 -4.90 -21.89 17.50
CA THR A 307 -4.27 -22.94 18.32
C THR A 307 -3.12 -23.61 17.55
N LEU A 308 -3.32 -23.92 16.27
CA LEU A 308 -2.26 -24.46 15.40
C LEU A 308 -1.09 -23.49 15.29
N ILE A 309 -1.36 -22.21 15.03
CA ILE A 309 -0.34 -21.16 14.91
C ILE A 309 0.39 -20.94 16.24
N SER A 310 -0.34 -20.91 17.36
CA SER A 310 0.23 -20.68 18.70
C SER A 310 1.03 -21.87 19.24
N SER A 311 0.79 -23.07 18.70
CA SER A 311 1.60 -24.26 19.04
C SER A 311 3.00 -24.23 18.42
N ARG A 312 3.23 -23.35 17.44
CA ARG A 312 4.52 -23.13 16.80
C ARG A 312 5.41 -22.17 17.61
N SER A 313 6.69 -22.06 17.24
CA SER A 313 7.67 -21.23 17.94
C SER A 313 7.25 -19.74 18.05
N LYS A 314 7.89 -18.98 18.96
CA LYS A 314 7.44 -17.69 19.53
C LYS A 314 7.27 -16.47 18.58
N THR A 315 7.10 -16.65 17.27
CA THR A 315 6.98 -15.53 16.31
C THR A 315 5.88 -15.70 15.25
N SER A 316 5.08 -16.77 15.31
CA SER A 316 3.97 -16.95 14.35
C SER A 316 2.77 -16.04 14.67
N ARG A 317 2.04 -15.60 13.64
CA ARG A 317 0.95 -14.63 13.76
C ARG A 317 -0.27 -15.03 12.94
N LEU A 318 -1.45 -14.67 13.45
CA LEU A 318 -2.71 -14.72 12.72
C LEU A 318 -3.18 -13.28 12.50
N ILE A 319 -3.33 -12.89 11.25
CA ILE A 319 -3.81 -11.56 10.84
C ILE A 319 -5.19 -11.76 10.22
N LEU A 320 -6.18 -11.09 10.80
CA LEU A 320 -7.58 -11.20 10.40
C LEU A 320 -8.07 -9.84 9.94
N HIS A 321 -8.54 -9.78 8.70
CA HIS A 321 -9.28 -8.63 8.21
C HIS A 321 -10.78 -8.89 8.34
N ILE A 322 -11.47 -7.97 9.02
CA ILE A 322 -12.85 -8.11 9.47
C ILE A 322 -13.53 -6.74 9.45
N SER A 323 -14.80 -6.72 9.03
CA SER A 323 -15.63 -5.53 9.08
C SER A 323 -15.96 -5.14 10.52
N ALA A 324 -16.00 -3.82 10.79
CA ALA A 324 -16.44 -3.27 12.07
C ALA A 324 -17.87 -3.70 12.45
N LEU A 325 -18.72 -3.99 11.46
CA LEU A 325 -20.11 -4.41 11.65
C LEU A 325 -20.27 -5.93 11.85
N SER A 326 -19.16 -6.67 11.84
CA SER A 326 -19.19 -8.12 11.95
C SER A 326 -19.66 -8.59 13.34
N LYS A 327 -20.57 -9.57 13.35
CA LYS A 327 -21.00 -10.25 14.59
C LYS A 327 -19.86 -11.05 15.25
N LEU A 328 -18.79 -11.36 14.51
CA LEU A 328 -17.62 -12.07 15.04
C LEU A 328 -16.67 -11.15 15.81
N LEU A 329 -16.64 -9.85 15.49
CA LEU A 329 -15.64 -8.93 16.04
C LEU A 329 -15.61 -8.92 17.58
N PRO A 330 -16.75 -8.82 18.30
CA PRO A 330 -16.75 -8.87 19.77
C PRO A 330 -16.16 -10.16 20.35
N LEU A 331 -16.32 -11.29 19.64
CA LEU A 331 -15.79 -12.59 20.06
C LEU A 331 -14.28 -12.69 19.84
N LEU A 332 -13.76 -12.07 18.78
CA LEU A 332 -12.34 -12.11 18.41
C LEU A 332 -11.50 -11.14 19.23
N ILE A 333 -12.05 -9.98 19.60
CA ILE A 333 -11.36 -9.02 20.47
C ILE A 333 -11.35 -9.48 21.94
N SER A 334 -12.17 -10.46 22.31
CA SER A 334 -12.20 -11.00 23.68
C SER A 334 -10.88 -11.62 24.09
N THR A 335 -10.49 -11.46 25.36
CA THR A 335 -9.32 -12.13 25.95
C THR A 335 -9.43 -13.65 25.92
N ALA A 336 -10.64 -14.20 25.77
CA ALA A 336 -10.89 -15.63 25.62
C ALA A 336 -10.43 -16.18 24.26
N PHE A 337 -10.38 -15.34 23.21
CA PHE A 337 -9.88 -15.73 21.90
C PHE A 337 -8.35 -15.64 21.84
N SER A 338 -7.79 -14.52 22.29
CA SER A 338 -6.33 -14.34 22.42
C SER A 338 -5.97 -13.45 23.61
N PRO A 339 -4.97 -13.84 24.44
CA PRO A 339 -4.48 -12.99 25.52
C PRO A 339 -3.67 -11.78 25.00
N THR A 340 -3.15 -11.86 23.76
CA THR A 340 -2.41 -10.78 23.09
C THR A 340 -3.11 -10.38 21.81
N LEU A 341 -3.29 -9.07 21.60
CA LEU A 341 -4.02 -8.54 20.45
C LEU A 341 -3.38 -7.23 20.02
N THR A 342 -3.16 -7.08 18.72
CA THR A 342 -2.96 -5.78 18.09
C THR A 342 -4.14 -5.56 17.16
N GLN A 343 -4.95 -4.56 17.48
CA GLN A 343 -6.10 -4.17 16.67
C GLN A 343 -5.75 -2.85 15.98
N LEU A 344 -5.95 -2.83 14.66
CA LEU A 344 -5.77 -1.66 13.81
C LEU A 344 -7.14 -1.26 13.29
N ILE A 345 -7.56 -0.04 13.54
CA ILE A 345 -8.85 0.50 13.07
C ILE A 345 -8.54 1.70 12.18
N ALA A 346 -8.91 1.62 10.91
CA ALA A 346 -8.74 2.72 9.98
C ALA A 346 -9.91 3.70 10.09
N HIS A 347 -9.58 4.97 10.29
CA HIS A 347 -10.52 6.07 10.41
C HIS A 347 -10.26 7.11 9.30
N PRO A 348 -11.32 7.68 8.70
CA PRO A 348 -11.17 8.74 7.72
C PRO A 348 -10.66 10.04 8.38
N PRO A 349 -9.70 10.77 7.79
CA PRO A 349 -9.18 12.02 8.37
C PRO A 349 -10.26 13.09 8.62
N VAL A 350 -11.35 13.07 7.83
CA VAL A 350 -12.50 13.98 7.98
C VAL A 350 -13.15 13.86 9.36
N LEU A 351 -13.19 12.66 9.95
CA LEU A 351 -13.75 12.44 11.28
C LEU A 351 -13.05 13.30 12.34
N PHE A 352 -11.72 13.44 12.25
CA PHE A 352 -10.93 14.25 13.18
C PHE A 352 -11.14 15.74 12.95
N THR A 353 -11.39 16.16 11.71
CA THR A 353 -11.77 17.54 11.41
C THR A 353 -13.11 17.87 12.06
N HIS A 354 -14.10 16.98 11.92
CA HIS A 354 -15.42 17.13 12.54
C HIS A 354 -15.35 17.19 14.08
N ILE A 355 -14.61 16.27 14.70
CA ILE A 355 -14.40 16.26 16.16
C ILE A 355 -13.72 17.55 16.62
N THR A 356 -12.79 18.08 15.83
CA THR A 356 -12.14 19.35 16.13
C THR A 356 -13.10 20.54 16.01
N THR A 357 -13.97 20.57 14.99
CA THR A 357 -14.84 21.72 14.71
C THR A 357 -16.09 21.75 15.58
N GLU A 358 -16.76 20.61 15.78
CA GLU A 358 -18.02 20.55 16.52
C GLU A 358 -17.80 20.43 18.03
N TYR A 359 -16.81 19.63 18.44
CA TYR A 359 -16.57 19.34 19.86
C TYR A 359 -15.39 20.12 20.46
N MET A 360 -14.68 20.90 19.64
CA MET A 360 -13.50 21.68 20.07
C MET A 360 -12.44 20.81 20.78
N THR A 361 -12.29 19.57 20.33
CA THR A 361 -11.34 18.58 20.87
C THR A 361 -10.43 18.04 19.77
N PRO A 362 -9.42 18.82 19.34
CA PRO A 362 -8.45 18.34 18.37
C PRO A 362 -7.65 17.14 18.91
N PRO A 363 -7.14 16.26 18.05
CA PRO A 363 -6.29 15.15 18.47
C PRO A 363 -5.05 15.63 19.24
N PRO A 364 -4.52 14.82 20.18
CA PRO A 364 -3.28 15.12 20.88
C PRO A 364 -2.13 15.42 19.90
N PRO A 365 -1.19 16.33 20.26
CA PRO A 365 -1.03 16.98 21.55
C PRO A 365 -1.85 18.28 21.73
N LEU A 366 -2.76 18.62 20.82
CA LEU A 366 -3.49 19.90 20.86
C LEU A 366 -4.58 19.96 21.93
N SER A 367 -5.09 18.80 22.37
CA SER A 367 -5.93 18.66 23.55
C SER A 367 -5.40 17.55 24.46
N SER A 368 -5.90 17.47 25.69
CA SER A 368 -5.51 16.39 26.62
C SER A 368 -6.07 15.05 26.16
N ASP A 369 -5.28 13.99 26.31
CA ASP A 369 -5.67 12.63 25.94
C ASP A 369 -7.02 12.23 26.54
N ALA A 370 -7.25 12.49 27.82
CA ALA A 370 -8.50 12.15 28.50
C ALA A 370 -9.72 12.83 27.84
N LYS A 371 -9.60 14.12 27.48
CA LYS A 371 -10.69 14.87 26.84
C LYS A 371 -10.94 14.36 25.41
N PHE A 372 -9.87 14.14 24.65
CA PHE A 372 -9.98 13.63 23.28
C PHE A 372 -10.61 12.23 23.25
N TRP A 373 -10.09 11.27 24.03
CA TRP A 373 -10.58 9.90 24.04
C TRP A 373 -12.01 9.79 24.59
N GLY A 374 -12.38 10.62 25.56
CA GLY A 374 -13.76 10.68 26.08
C GLY A 374 -14.80 11.01 25.01
N ILE A 375 -14.43 11.75 23.96
CA ILE A 375 -15.31 12.11 22.83
C ILE A 375 -15.11 11.16 21.65
N PHE A 376 -13.86 10.85 21.31
CA PHE A 376 -13.53 10.04 20.14
C PHE A 376 -14.07 8.61 20.24
N ILE A 377 -13.97 7.96 21.40
CA ILE A 377 -14.35 6.55 21.57
C ILE A 377 -15.86 6.34 21.35
N PRO A 378 -16.77 7.07 22.02
CA PRO A 378 -18.20 6.88 21.78
C PRO A 378 -18.63 7.16 20.33
N ILE A 379 -17.96 8.08 19.64
CA ILE A 379 -18.26 8.40 18.25
C ILE A 379 -17.76 7.29 17.31
N SER A 380 -16.52 6.85 17.48
CA SER A 380 -15.90 5.82 16.63
C SER A 380 -16.51 4.44 16.81
N GLU A 381 -16.93 4.08 18.03
CA GLU A 381 -17.58 2.79 18.30
C GLU A 381 -19.03 2.74 17.81
N ARG A 382 -19.71 3.89 17.71
CA ARG A 382 -21.01 4.01 17.04
C ARG A 382 -20.81 4.11 15.53
N GLY A 383 -20.42 3.00 14.91
CA GLY A 383 -20.04 2.94 13.50
C GLY A 383 -21.03 3.63 12.53
N ARG A 384 -22.34 3.52 12.78
CA ARG A 384 -23.36 4.22 11.97
C ARG A 384 -23.29 5.74 12.09
N ASP A 385 -22.97 6.28 13.26
CA ASP A 385 -22.87 7.73 13.48
C ASP A 385 -21.60 8.26 12.82
N ALA A 386 -20.46 7.57 13.00
CA ALA A 386 -19.22 7.91 12.31
C ALA A 386 -19.39 7.82 10.77
N GLU A 387 -20.04 6.77 10.26
CA GLU A 387 -20.35 6.64 8.83
C GLU A 387 -21.30 7.73 8.34
N ASN A 388 -22.35 8.08 9.09
CA ASN A 388 -23.27 9.15 8.70
C ASN A 388 -22.61 10.53 8.72
N LEU A 389 -21.70 10.78 9.66
CA LEU A 389 -20.95 12.03 9.73
C LEU A 389 -20.02 12.20 8.51
N VAL A 390 -19.45 11.11 8.04
CA VAL A 390 -18.47 11.11 6.94
C VAL A 390 -19.16 10.96 5.58
N PHE A 391 -20.14 10.07 5.44
CA PHE A 391 -20.77 9.67 4.18
C PHE A 391 -22.27 10.01 4.08
N GLY A 392 -22.86 10.61 5.12
CA GLY A 392 -24.26 11.02 5.11
C GLY A 392 -24.55 12.29 4.30
N GLN A 393 -25.79 12.76 4.37
CA GLN A 393 -26.20 14.00 3.70
C GLN A 393 -25.50 15.21 4.32
N GLY A 394 -24.42 15.66 3.68
CA GLY A 394 -23.57 16.76 4.16
C GLY A 394 -22.20 16.35 4.69
N GLY A 395 -21.86 15.05 4.64
CA GLY A 395 -20.50 14.59 4.93
C GLY A 395 -19.53 14.86 3.77
N ASP A 396 -18.27 15.14 4.09
CA ASP A 396 -17.21 15.42 3.11
C ASP A 396 -16.63 14.15 2.45
N GLY A 397 -17.24 12.98 2.70
CA GLY A 397 -16.71 11.67 2.33
C GLY A 397 -15.49 11.30 3.16
N SER A 398 -14.74 10.28 2.72
CA SER A 398 -13.52 9.83 3.41
C SER A 398 -12.43 10.91 3.52
N GLY A 399 -12.56 12.02 2.78
CA GLY A 399 -11.51 13.01 2.54
C GLY A 399 -10.63 12.63 1.35
N GLY A 400 -9.32 12.88 1.46
CA GLY A 400 -8.34 12.51 0.44
C GLY A 400 -8.13 10.98 0.38
N GLN A 401 -7.87 10.44 -0.82
CA GLN A 401 -7.62 9.00 -1.02
C GLN A 401 -6.20 8.56 -0.65
N ASP A 402 -5.36 9.52 -0.25
CA ASP A 402 -3.92 9.32 -0.10
C ASP A 402 -3.47 9.15 1.36
N GLU A 403 -4.36 9.41 2.32
CA GLU A 403 -4.04 9.40 3.75
C GLU A 403 -5.20 8.80 4.56
N MET A 404 -4.86 8.07 5.63
CA MET A 404 -5.82 7.60 6.63
C MET A 404 -5.24 7.76 8.03
N VAL A 405 -6.10 7.78 9.05
CA VAL A 405 -5.66 7.73 10.45
C VAL A 405 -5.91 6.32 10.97
N VAL A 406 -4.90 5.71 11.57
CA VAL A 406 -4.97 4.37 12.14
C VAL A 406 -4.99 4.49 13.66
N GLU A 407 -6.06 4.01 14.27
CA GLU A 407 -6.11 3.75 15.70
C GLU A 407 -5.45 2.40 15.98
N VAL A 408 -4.44 2.41 16.84
CA VAL A 408 -3.68 1.24 17.23
C VAL A 408 -4.00 0.90 18.68
N LEU A 409 -4.58 -0.27 18.90
CA LEU A 409 -4.87 -0.82 20.22
C LEU A 409 -4.01 -2.06 20.45
N VAL A 410 -3.14 -2.00 21.46
CA VAL A 410 -2.19 -3.07 21.79
C VAL A 410 -2.52 -3.65 23.16
N ARG A 411 -2.72 -4.97 23.19
CA ARG A 411 -2.89 -5.77 24.40
C ARG A 411 -1.68 -6.69 24.56
N GLY A 412 -0.83 -6.37 25.52
CA GLY A 412 0.37 -7.14 25.86
C GLY A 412 0.10 -8.33 26.78
N ARG A 413 0.99 -9.33 26.73
CA ARG A 413 1.02 -10.44 27.70
C ARG A 413 1.54 -9.92 29.05
N SER A 414 1.01 -10.45 30.15
CA SER A 414 1.54 -10.20 31.50
C SER A 414 3.04 -10.49 31.53
N ASP A 415 3.82 -9.54 32.06
CA ASP A 415 5.24 -9.70 32.32
C ASP A 415 5.46 -10.77 33.41
N ALA A 416 6.71 -11.25 33.56
CA ALA A 416 7.07 -12.31 34.51
C ALA A 416 6.77 -11.96 35.98
N SER A 417 6.39 -10.70 36.26
CA SER A 417 5.95 -10.20 37.57
C SER A 417 4.45 -10.44 37.85
N GLY A 418 3.68 -10.94 36.89
CA GLY A 418 2.24 -11.19 37.04
C GLY A 418 1.36 -9.94 36.96
N ARG A 419 1.93 -8.75 36.71
CA ARG A 419 1.15 -7.55 36.43
C ARG A 419 0.55 -7.67 35.01
N ARG A 420 -0.75 -7.40 34.88
CA ARG A 420 -1.38 -7.28 33.56
C ARG A 420 -0.85 -5.99 32.94
N LYS A 421 -0.16 -6.06 31.80
CA LYS A 421 0.13 -4.85 31.02
C LYS A 421 -1.20 -4.21 30.61
N ALA A 422 -1.31 -2.90 30.82
CA ALA A 422 -2.46 -2.10 30.44
C ALA A 422 -2.70 -2.19 28.91
N VAL A 423 -3.95 -1.97 28.49
CA VAL A 423 -4.27 -1.79 27.06
C VAL A 423 -3.74 -0.43 26.65
N GLU A 424 -2.84 -0.40 25.66
CA GLU A 424 -2.31 0.83 25.10
C GLU A 424 -3.15 1.22 23.87
N ARG A 425 -3.54 2.49 23.77
CA ARG A 425 -4.31 3.04 22.65
C ARG A 425 -3.64 4.33 22.18
N PHE A 426 -3.39 4.44 20.88
CA PHE A 426 -2.84 5.65 20.27
C PHE A 426 -3.27 5.79 18.80
N LEU A 427 -3.01 6.96 18.22
CA LEU A 427 -3.31 7.27 16.82
C LEU A 427 -2.02 7.47 16.03
N GLU A 428 -2.03 6.98 14.79
CA GLU A 428 -0.93 7.13 13.84
C GLU A 428 -1.50 7.53 12.47
N GLY A 429 -0.83 8.44 11.76
CA GLY A 429 -1.20 8.74 10.38
C GLY A 429 -0.58 7.71 9.44
N TRP A 430 -1.25 7.41 8.34
CA TRP A 430 -0.71 6.55 7.30
C TRP A 430 -0.81 7.23 5.95
N ASP A 431 0.33 7.37 5.27
CA ASP A 431 0.42 7.87 3.90
C ASP A 431 0.42 6.69 2.93
N ILE A 432 -0.66 6.55 2.17
CA ILE A 432 -0.90 5.43 1.26
C ILE A 432 0.07 5.49 0.08
N GLN A 433 0.42 6.69 -0.41
CA GLN A 433 1.34 6.86 -1.53
C GLN A 433 2.78 6.50 -1.16
N LYS A 434 3.20 6.85 0.06
CA LYS A 434 4.53 6.55 0.58
C LYS A 434 4.61 5.18 1.27
N ASN A 435 3.47 4.54 1.52
CA ASN A 435 3.34 3.28 2.24
C ASN A 435 4.10 3.27 3.58
N GLN A 436 3.93 4.34 4.36
CA GLN A 436 4.66 4.51 5.61
C GLN A 436 3.81 5.21 6.66
N PRO A 437 4.07 4.95 7.96
CA PRO A 437 3.49 5.74 9.03
C PRO A 437 4.02 7.18 9.01
N VAL A 438 3.15 8.11 9.36
CA VAL A 438 3.42 9.55 9.40
C VAL A 438 2.78 10.13 10.65
N ASN A 439 3.42 11.12 11.26
CA ASN A 439 2.82 11.80 12.42
C ASN A 439 1.56 12.56 11.98
N LEU A 440 0.51 12.59 12.80
CA LEU A 440 -0.75 13.29 12.49
C LEU A 440 -0.55 14.76 12.09
N SER A 441 0.44 15.45 12.69
CA SER A 441 0.77 16.84 12.37
C SER A 441 1.35 17.06 10.97
N GLN A 442 1.88 16.01 10.35
CA GLN A 442 2.49 16.04 9.02
C GLN A 442 1.51 15.64 7.91
N MET A 443 0.31 15.17 8.27
CA MET A 443 -0.73 14.79 7.31
C MET A 443 -1.29 16.04 6.62
N SER A 444 -1.36 16.00 5.30
CA SER A 444 -1.89 17.09 4.48
C SER A 444 -3.38 17.31 4.74
N SER A 445 -4.13 16.22 4.94
CA SER A 445 -5.56 16.20 5.24
C SER A 445 -5.91 16.82 6.59
N LEU A 446 -5.01 16.73 7.57
CA LEU A 446 -5.20 17.33 8.91
C LEU A 446 -4.48 18.68 9.05
N ALA A 447 -3.91 19.24 7.99
CA ALA A 447 -3.15 20.48 8.05
C ALA A 447 -3.98 21.67 8.57
N SER A 448 -5.29 21.69 8.34
CA SER A 448 -6.20 22.73 8.84
C SER A 448 -6.31 22.75 10.38
N ILE A 449 -6.21 21.57 11.01
CA ILE A 449 -6.24 21.39 12.47
C ILE A 449 -4.93 21.90 13.06
N TYR A 450 -3.79 21.44 12.54
CA TYR A 450 -2.47 21.70 13.11
C TYR A 450 -1.86 23.07 12.72
N ARG A 451 -2.38 23.74 11.69
CA ARG A 451 -1.99 25.14 11.37
C ARG A 451 -2.62 26.16 12.32
N ARG A 452 -3.73 25.82 12.98
CA ARG A 452 -4.31 26.67 14.01
C ARG A 452 -3.40 26.60 15.24
N LYS A 453 -2.73 27.72 15.57
CA LYS A 453 -2.01 27.83 16.84
C LYS A 453 -2.96 27.42 17.97
N PRO A 454 -2.51 26.63 18.97
CA PRO A 454 -3.31 26.37 20.14
C PRO A 454 -3.67 27.73 20.74
N ILE A 455 -4.97 28.02 20.78
CA ILE A 455 -5.49 29.05 21.66
C ILE A 455 -5.32 28.42 23.03
N VAL A 456 -4.19 28.67 23.66
CA VAL A 456 -4.08 28.53 25.11
C VAL A 456 -5.08 29.54 25.63
N GLU A 457 -6.28 29.09 26.01
CA GLU A 457 -7.08 29.84 26.96
C GLU A 457 -6.26 29.87 28.25
N GLU A 458 -5.38 30.88 28.37
CA GLU A 458 -5.16 31.48 29.67
C GLU A 458 -6.53 32.05 30.05
N ALA A 459 -7.36 31.22 30.69
CA ALA A 459 -8.51 31.72 31.41
C ALA A 459 -7.97 32.87 32.28
N PRO A 460 -8.47 34.10 32.13
CA PRO A 460 -8.02 35.19 32.99
C PRO A 460 -8.28 34.75 34.41
N ASP A 461 -7.20 34.64 35.20
CA ASP A 461 -7.27 34.20 36.58
C ASP A 461 -8.35 35.03 37.30
N PRO A 462 -9.49 34.41 37.70
CA PRO A 462 -10.62 35.15 38.25
C PRO A 462 -10.26 35.86 39.57
N THR A 463 -9.08 35.58 40.11
CA THR A 463 -8.54 36.21 41.32
C THR A 463 -7.79 37.53 41.07
N GLN A 464 -7.57 37.94 39.81
CA GLN A 464 -6.83 39.18 39.50
C GLN A 464 -7.58 40.48 39.90
N ASN A 465 -8.90 40.42 40.10
CA ASN A 465 -9.75 41.59 40.39
C ASN A 465 -10.47 41.53 41.76
N VAL A 466 -10.00 40.70 42.70
CA VAL A 466 -10.52 40.72 44.08
C VAL A 466 -9.74 41.69 44.97
N SER A 467 -10.44 42.42 45.83
CA SER A 467 -9.89 43.45 46.73
C SER A 467 -9.02 42.89 47.87
N PHE A 468 -8.88 41.57 47.95
CA PHE A 468 -8.06 40.87 48.92
C PHE A 468 -7.31 39.72 48.21
N ASN A 469 -6.04 39.57 48.54
CA ASN A 469 -5.15 38.63 47.86
C ASN A 469 -5.45 37.19 48.33
N LEU A 470 -5.92 36.33 47.42
CA LEU A 470 -6.24 34.93 47.70
C LEU A 470 -5.00 34.02 47.66
N HIS A 471 -3.86 34.51 47.16
CA HIS A 471 -2.61 33.77 47.20
C HIS A 471 -1.90 33.94 48.54
N LEU A 472 -1.50 32.81 49.13
CA LEU A 472 -0.64 32.82 50.30
C LEU A 472 0.72 33.42 49.92
N THR A 473 1.19 34.40 50.69
CA THR A 473 2.55 34.91 50.51
C THR A 473 3.57 33.81 50.82
N PRO A 474 4.80 33.89 50.27
CA PRO A 474 5.85 32.91 50.56
C PRO A 474 6.07 32.68 52.06
N SER A 475 5.97 33.75 52.87
CA SER A 475 6.05 33.67 54.32
C SER A 475 4.87 32.90 54.95
N GLN A 476 3.66 33.01 54.39
CA GLN A 476 2.47 32.28 54.87
C GLN A 476 2.51 30.80 54.49
N LEU A 477 3.07 30.46 53.32
CA LEU A 477 3.33 29.08 52.92
C LEU A 477 4.35 28.41 53.83
N GLU A 478 5.45 29.11 54.17
CA GLU A 478 6.43 28.61 55.15
C GLU A 478 5.81 28.45 56.55
N SER A 479 4.92 29.37 56.94
CA SER A 479 4.22 29.31 58.23
C SER A 479 3.29 28.10 58.30
N ARG A 480 2.53 27.85 57.23
CA ARG A 480 1.64 26.68 57.10
C ARG A 480 2.43 25.37 57.11
N ALA A 481 3.57 25.31 56.42
CA ALA A 481 4.41 24.12 56.37
C ALA A 481 5.05 23.77 57.73
N ARG A 482 5.17 24.75 58.64
CA ARG A 482 5.69 24.55 60.00
C ARG A 482 4.65 24.12 61.02
N VAL A 483 3.36 24.13 60.67
CA VAL A 483 2.31 23.68 61.59
C VAL A 483 2.28 22.15 61.59
N PRO A 484 2.61 21.47 62.71
CA PRO A 484 2.58 20.02 62.78
C PRO A 484 1.15 19.51 62.64
N LEU A 485 0.91 18.62 61.67
CA LEU A 485 -0.41 18.05 61.44
C LEU A 485 -0.69 16.96 62.50
N PRO A 486 -1.80 17.05 63.28
CA PRO A 486 -2.03 16.20 64.45
C PRO A 486 -2.17 14.68 64.21
N TYR A 487 -2.23 14.21 62.97
CA TYR A 487 -2.56 12.81 62.64
C TYR A 487 -1.64 12.15 61.60
N VAL A 488 -0.46 12.72 61.32
CA VAL A 488 0.55 11.99 60.55
C VAL A 488 1.25 11.03 61.51
N HIS A 489 0.67 9.85 61.70
CA HIS A 489 1.36 8.74 62.35
C HIS A 489 2.55 8.33 61.46
N GLU A 490 3.77 8.64 61.89
CA GLU A 490 4.99 8.00 61.38
C GLU A 490 5.00 6.53 61.82
N ALA A 491 4.24 5.69 61.13
CA ALA A 491 4.19 4.26 61.39
C ALA A 491 5.25 3.53 60.55
N GLN A 492 6.18 2.86 61.24
CA GLN A 492 7.00 1.78 60.70
C GLN A 492 6.11 0.70 60.06
N PRO A 493 6.59 0.00 59.01
CA PRO A 493 5.75 -0.84 58.17
C PRO A 493 5.26 -2.09 58.91
N ALA A 494 3.96 -2.14 59.22
CA ALA A 494 3.27 -3.38 59.58
C ALA A 494 2.82 -4.13 58.30
N PRO A 495 2.81 -5.47 58.28
CA PRO A 495 2.43 -6.25 57.11
C PRO A 495 0.89 -6.30 57.02
N GLY A 496 0.31 -5.40 56.25
CA GLY A 496 -1.11 -5.37 55.99
C GLY A 496 -1.47 -4.18 55.11
N ALA A 497 -1.48 -4.39 53.80
CA ALA A 497 -2.01 -3.39 52.87
C ALA A 497 -3.54 -3.48 52.90
N ILE A 498 -4.21 -2.42 53.34
CA ILE A 498 -5.65 -2.27 53.12
C ILE A 498 -5.80 -1.85 51.65
N LEU A 499 -6.27 -2.78 50.83
CA LEU A 499 -6.60 -2.54 49.42
C LEU A 499 -8.06 -2.07 49.37
N TYR A 500 -8.27 -0.85 48.89
CA TYR A 500 -9.59 -0.36 48.50
C TYR A 500 -9.73 -0.56 46.98
N ASP A 501 -10.72 -1.36 46.58
CA ASP A 501 -11.08 -1.62 45.19
C ASP A 501 -12.35 -0.80 44.93
N PRO A 502 -12.28 0.32 44.19
CA PRO A 502 -13.45 1.14 43.92
C PRO A 502 -14.39 0.35 43.01
N ASP A 503 -15.54 -0.06 43.55
CA ASP A 503 -16.65 -0.57 42.75
C ASP A 503 -17.23 0.58 41.94
N SER A 504 -17.38 0.34 40.64
CA SER A 504 -18.08 1.14 39.63
C SER A 504 -19.54 1.54 39.95
N ALA A 505 -20.02 1.30 41.16
CA ALA A 505 -21.35 1.69 41.65
C ALA A 505 -21.36 2.93 42.57
N ASP A 506 -20.19 3.54 42.85
CA ASP A 506 -20.05 4.68 43.79
C ASP A 506 -19.93 6.06 43.09
N ASP A 507 -20.07 6.12 41.75
CA ASP A 507 -20.03 7.35 40.94
C ASP A 507 -21.42 7.84 40.48
N ILE A 508 -22.51 7.40 41.15
CA ILE A 508 -23.87 7.93 40.93
C ILE A 508 -24.44 8.39 42.28
N ASP A 509 -24.14 9.64 42.62
CA ASP A 509 -25.08 10.51 43.33
C ASP A 509 -25.26 11.73 42.40
N ASP A 510 -26.20 11.61 41.47
CA ASP A 510 -26.61 12.64 40.49
C ASP A 510 -27.52 13.72 41.11
N ASP A 511 -27.64 13.78 42.44
CA ASP A 511 -28.36 14.82 43.17
C ASP A 511 -27.34 15.81 43.76
N ASP A 512 -26.75 16.66 42.92
CA ASP A 512 -26.06 17.86 43.40
C ASP A 512 -27.17 18.87 43.77
N PRO A 513 -27.42 19.16 45.07
CA PRO A 513 -28.58 19.95 45.52
C PRO A 513 -28.46 21.46 45.22
N ASP A 514 -27.55 21.82 44.32
CA ASP A 514 -27.11 23.17 44.02
C ASP A 514 -27.68 23.67 42.66
N GLU A 515 -28.31 22.79 41.85
CA GLU A 515 -28.94 23.16 40.55
C GLU A 515 -30.24 23.97 40.68
N ASP A 516 -30.80 24.12 41.88
CA ASP A 516 -32.04 24.87 42.13
C ASP A 516 -31.79 26.34 42.53
N LEU A 517 -30.52 26.77 42.65
CA LEU A 517 -30.15 28.08 43.19
C LEU A 517 -29.85 29.12 42.11
N ASP A 518 -30.79 29.31 41.18
CA ASP A 518 -30.88 30.51 40.37
C ASP A 518 -31.94 31.47 40.97
N ILE A 519 -31.48 32.65 41.44
CA ILE A 519 -32.33 33.80 41.83
C ILE A 519 -32.48 34.75 40.65
#